data_AF-A0A371WS27-F1
#
_entry.id   AF-A0A371WS27-F1
#
_cell.length_a   1.000
_cell.length_b   1.000
_cell.length_c   1.000
_cell.angle_alpha   90.00
_cell.angle_beta   90.00
_cell.angle_gamma   90.00
#
_symmetry.space_group_name_H-M   'P 1'
#
loop_
_entity.id
_entity.type
_entity.pdbx_description
1 polymer ?
#
loop_
_entity_poly.entity_id
_entity_poly.type
_entity_poly.pdbx_seq_one_letter_code
_entity_poly.pdbx_strand_id
1 'polypeptide(L)' 'MSETFDYDPDEMISFEGHDITLREAVHRYRSEKERSVPLVDFTAYRDFDKVPREFSIEDFEYFLGRPEFKEE' A
#
# COMPACT_ATOMS: atom_id res chain seq x y z
N MET A 1 -15.16 -17.30 -0.48
CA MET A 1 -15.48 -16.22 -1.43
C MET A 1 -14.22 -15.38 -1.51
N SER A 2 -13.54 -15.38 -2.66
CA SER A 2 -12.36 -14.53 -2.85
C SER A 2 -12.90 -13.12 -2.99
N GLU A 3 -12.95 -12.38 -1.88
CA GLU A 3 -13.30 -10.98 -1.88
C GLU A 3 -12.24 -10.28 -2.74
N THR A 4 -12.58 -10.02 -4.00
CA THR A 4 -11.74 -9.24 -4.91
C THR A 4 -11.73 -7.84 -4.35
N PHE A 5 -10.73 -7.57 -3.51
CA PHE A 5 -10.49 -6.26 -2.96
C PHE A 5 -10.31 -5.28 -4.12
N ASP A 6 -11.21 -4.31 -4.24
CA ASP A 6 -11.15 -3.25 -5.23
C ASP A 6 -10.19 -2.17 -4.71
N TYR A 7 -8.94 -2.30 -5.12
CA TYR A 7 -7.88 -1.33 -4.90
C TYR A 7 -7.65 -0.54 -6.18
N ASP A 8 -7.41 0.76 -6.04
CA ASP A 8 -7.00 1.60 -7.14
C ASP A 8 -5.57 2.10 -6.86
N PRO A 9 -4.60 1.87 -7.77
CA PRO A 9 -3.21 2.23 -7.54
C PRO A 9 -2.99 3.75 -7.44
N ASP A 10 -3.87 4.55 -8.02
CA ASP A 10 -3.83 6.01 -7.99
C ASP A 10 -4.75 6.58 -6.89
N GLU A 11 -5.32 5.72 -6.02
CA GLU A 11 -6.09 6.14 -4.85
C GLU A 11 -5.19 6.77 -3.79
N MET A 12 -5.65 7.89 -3.23
CA MET A 12 -5.01 8.57 -2.11
C MET A 12 -5.23 7.78 -0.82
N ILE A 13 -4.12 7.54 -0.12
CA ILE A 13 -4.09 6.91 1.19
C ILE A 13 -3.20 7.73 2.12
N SER A 14 -3.56 7.81 3.40
CA SER A 14 -2.66 8.40 4.39
C SER A 14 -1.68 7.32 4.85
N PHE A 15 -0.43 7.40 4.39
CA PHE A 15 0.68 6.50 4.68
C PHE A 15 1.67 7.17 5.64
N GLU A 16 1.88 6.62 6.84
CA GLU A 16 2.76 7.22 7.87
C GLU A 16 2.48 8.71 8.16
N GLY A 17 1.22 9.16 8.04
CA GLY A 17 0.82 10.56 8.21
C GLY A 17 1.07 11.46 6.98
N HIS A 18 1.40 10.86 5.83
CA HIS A 18 1.50 11.54 4.54
C HIS A 18 0.43 11.03 3.57
N ASP A 19 -0.32 11.93 2.95
CA ASP A 19 -1.27 11.57 1.89
C ASP A 19 -0.51 11.31 0.59
N ILE A 20 -0.39 10.04 0.21
CA ILE A 20 0.29 9.57 -1.01
C ILE A 20 -0.60 8.56 -1.73
N THR A 21 -0.28 8.24 -2.98
CA THR A 21 -1.04 7.21 -3.71
C THR A 21 -0.69 5.81 -3.22
N LEU A 22 -1.62 4.87 -3.38
CA LEU A 22 -1.38 3.46 -3.07
C LEU A 22 -0.16 2.93 -3.81
N ARG A 23 0.04 3.32 -5.08
CA ARG A 23 1.24 3.01 -5.85
C ARG A 23 2.49 3.51 -5.15
N GLU A 24 2.52 4.78 -4.76
CA GLU A 24 3.70 5.36 -4.11
C GLU A 24 4.03 4.69 -2.77
N ALA A 25 3.01 4.36 -1.98
CA ALA A 25 3.17 3.60 -0.73
C ALA A 25 3.79 2.22 -0.97
N VAL A 26 3.31 1.49 -1.98
CA VAL A 26 3.84 0.16 -2.35
C VAL A 26 5.28 0.26 -2.88
N HIS A 27 5.60 1.29 -3.66
CA HIS A 27 6.97 1.54 -4.15
C HIS A 27 7.93 1.91 -3.03
N ARG A 28 7.48 2.70 -2.07
CA ARG A 28 8.24 3.04 -0.88
C ARG A 28 8.49 1.81 -0.02
N TYR A 29 7.46 1.01 0.24
CA TYR A 29 7.58 -0.29 0.89
C TYR A 29 8.62 -1.19 0.20
N ARG A 30 8.58 -1.30 -1.14
CA ARG A 30 9.57 -2.05 -1.92
C ARG A 30 10.99 -1.57 -1.67
N SER A 31 11.19 -0.25 -1.75
CA SER A 31 12.50 0.38 -1.60
C SER A 31 13.07 0.21 -0.19
N GLU A 32 12.24 0.32 0.84
CA GLU A 32 12.65 0.14 2.23
C GLU A 32 12.92 -1.33 2.56
N LYS A 33 12.13 -2.25 2.00
CA LYS A 33 12.35 -3.70 2.06
C LYS A 33 13.71 -4.06 1.44
N GLU A 34 14.04 -3.51 0.27
CA GLU A 34 15.33 -3.74 -0.40
C GLU A 34 16.51 -3.18 0.42
N ARG A 35 16.30 -2.05 1.11
CA ARG A 35 17.30 -1.43 1.99
C ARG A 35 17.44 -2.11 3.36
N SER A 36 16.71 -3.21 3.62
CA SER A 36 16.69 -3.92 4.90
C SER A 36 16.36 -3.02 6.11
N VAL A 37 15.58 -1.96 5.88
CA VAL A 37 15.08 -1.11 6.95
C VAL A 37 13.94 -1.87 7.63
N PRO A 38 13.89 -1.93 8.98
CA PRO A 38 12.78 -2.57 9.66
C PRO A 38 11.48 -1.81 9.35
N LEU A 39 10.54 -2.51 8.72
CA LEU A 39 9.25 -2.01 8.28
C LEU A 39 8.28 -2.02 9.49
N VAL A 40 8.55 -1.20 10.51
CA VAL A 40 7.94 -1.39 11.84
C VAL A 40 6.46 -1.01 11.87
N ASP A 41 6.00 -0.07 11.02
CA ASP A 41 4.61 0.43 11.07
C ASP A 41 4.12 0.90 9.68
N PHE A 42 3.90 -0.04 8.76
CA PHE A 42 3.21 0.27 7.49
C PHE A 42 1.71 0.26 7.72
N THR A 43 1.18 1.34 8.28
CA THR A 43 -0.26 1.57 8.36
C THR A 43 -0.64 2.64 7.36
N ALA A 44 -1.47 2.26 6.39
CA ALA A 44 -2.13 3.21 5.52
C ALA A 44 -3.63 3.21 5.72
N TYR A 45 -4.21 4.39 5.71
CA TYR A 45 -5.65 4.60 5.81
C TYR A 45 -6.21 5.00 4.45
N ARG A 46 -7.23 4.29 4.00
CA ARG A 46 -8.02 4.68 2.82
C ARG A 46 -8.77 5.98 3.10
N ASP A 47 -8.86 6.84 2.07
CA ASP A 47 -9.49 8.16 2.09
C ASP A 47 -10.85 8.21 2.84
N PHE A 48 -11.14 9.35 3.49
CA PHE A 48 -12.25 9.54 4.44
C PHE A 48 -13.65 9.31 3.86
N ASP A 49 -13.80 9.39 2.53
CA ASP A 49 -15.08 9.17 1.84
C ASP A 49 -15.41 7.67 1.70
N LYS A 50 -14.43 6.78 1.94
CA LYS A 50 -14.58 5.33 1.94
C LYS A 50 -14.39 4.77 3.35
N VAL A 51 -14.85 3.54 3.57
CA VAL A 51 -14.63 2.87 4.86
C VAL A 51 -13.13 2.82 5.12
N PRO A 52 -12.63 3.42 6.23
CA PRO A 52 -11.21 3.44 6.53
C PRO A 52 -10.78 1.99 6.73
N ARG A 53 -9.92 1.53 5.83
CA ARG A 53 -9.30 0.22 5.90
C ARG A 53 -7.84 0.43 6.16
N GLU A 54 -7.36 -0.27 7.16
CA GLU A 54 -5.95 -0.31 7.51
C GLU A 54 -5.27 -1.31 6.59
N PHE A 55 -4.29 -0.83 5.81
CA PHE A 55 -3.39 -1.71 5.07
C PHE A 55 -2.28 -2.17 5.99
N SER A 56 -2.02 -3.48 5.98
CA SER A 56 -0.92 -4.10 6.70
C SER A 56 0.21 -4.49 5.75
N ILE A 57 1.36 -4.90 6.32
CA ILE A 57 2.50 -5.41 5.54
C ILE A 57 2.08 -6.53 4.57
N GLU A 58 1.16 -7.42 4.98
CA GLU A 58 0.63 -8.50 4.12
C GLU A 58 -0.11 -7.95 2.89
N ASP A 59 -0.86 -6.85 3.03
CA ASP A 59 -1.51 -6.19 1.90
C ASP A 59 -0.46 -5.58 0.95
N PHE A 60 0.59 -4.95 1.50
CA PHE A 60 1.70 -4.43 0.70
C PHE A 60 2.46 -5.53 -0.03
N GLU A 61 2.73 -6.68 0.59
CA GLU A 61 3.33 -7.83 -0.07
C GLU A 61 2.43 -8.40 -1.17
N TYR A 62 1.13 -8.39 -0.96
CA TYR A 62 0.15 -8.74 -1.98
C TYR A 62 0.18 -7.75 -3.16
N PHE A 63 0.22 -6.45 -2.92
CA PHE A 63 0.33 -5.42 -3.96
C PHE A 63 1.66 -5.51 -4.72
N LEU A 64 2.79 -5.77 -4.05
CA LEU A 64 4.07 -6.04 -4.71
C LEU A 64 4.02 -7.22 -5.69
N GLY A 65 3.15 -8.21 -5.43
CA GLY A 65 2.96 -9.35 -6.31
C GLY A 65 2.24 -8.99 -7.62
N ARG A 66 1.47 -7.90 -7.63
CA ARG A 66 0.59 -7.51 -8.74
C ARG A 66 1.37 -6.79 -9.85
N PRO A 67 1.06 -7.06 -11.13
CA PRO A 67 1.73 -6.43 -12.27
C PRO A 67 1.56 -4.90 -12.28
N GLU A 68 0.47 -4.40 -11.71
CA GLU A 68 0.10 -2.98 -11.65
C GLU A 68 1.07 -2.13 -10.80
N PHE A 69 1.78 -2.77 -9.86
CA PHE A 69 2.78 -2.16 -8.98
C PHE A 69 4.20 -2.67 -9.30
N LYS A 70 4.33 -3.55 -10.29
CA LYS A 70 5.61 -3.93 -10.88
C LYS A 70 5.84 -2.99 -12.07
N GLU A 71 6.25 -1.76 -11.80
CA GLU A 71 6.80 -0.93 -12.86
C GLU A 71 8.03 -1.65 -13.48
N GLU A 72 8.09 -1.58 -14.81
CA GLU A 72 9.00 -2.24 -15.77
C GLU A 72 10.49 -2.20 -15.41
#